data_AF-A0A2W7AG15-F1
#
_entry.id   AF-A0A2W7AG15-F1
#
_cell.length_a   1.000
_cell.length_b   1.000
_cell.length_c   1.000
_cell.angle_alpha   90.00
_cell.angle_beta   90.00
_cell.angle_gamma   90.00
#
_symmetry.space_group_name_H-M   'P 1'
#
loop_
_entity.id
_entity.type
_entity.pdbx_description
1 polymer ?
#
loop_
_entity_poly.entity_id
_entity_poly.type
_entity_poly.pdbx_seq_one_letter_code
_entity_poly.pdbx_strand_id
1 'polypeptide(L)'
;MSQTDRRTLSLQLLPMSVQNPPPVGGAAPSLATWGALANTETSMMPSLCLCPGEVSELLVRLVHHGDRPLHYGLQINGTIPPSWYRFYTEGSELQPNQATEAVVRFQPEANFFEARQVVQPEQTLNLDYPAELRVQGLATDSLANPSDDPSGLLASKPFYLFLRPRSLYPQFLPAVYQEVDFIGRLLKVFEQSFEPAVNTWQSLWAYLDPLTAPESLLPFLAQWVGWQNEVTWSVAQQRSLIRQAMEIYRWRGTKRGLQLYLHLYTGLPQHDPTRSPQQQPIQITSAIQHGLVLGKSDFGPNAILGGGKPFHFNVTLRPNQGQFLDEALVRSIIDQEKPAVCTYDLEIAPVEELVHA
;
A
#
# COMPACT_ATOMS: atom_id res chain seq x y z
N MET A 1 -60.86 -11.25 28.66
CA MET A 1 -60.89 -9.90 28.06
C MET A 1 -60.46 -8.90 29.11
N SER A 2 -59.21 -8.43 29.05
CA SER A 2 -58.77 -7.16 29.64
C SER A 2 -57.57 -6.67 28.84
N GLN A 3 -57.93 -6.24 27.63
CA GLN A 3 -57.14 -5.46 26.70
C GLN A 3 -57.12 -4.04 27.29
N THR A 4 -56.03 -3.64 27.95
CA THR A 4 -55.90 -2.27 28.48
C THR A 4 -54.49 -1.76 28.19
N ASP A 5 -54.41 -0.91 27.16
CA ASP A 5 -53.35 0.06 26.82
C ASP A 5 -51.88 -0.32 27.05
N ARG A 6 -51.29 -1.10 26.13
CA ARG A 6 -49.83 -1.32 26.01
C ARG A 6 -49.26 -0.83 24.68
N ARG A 7 -49.55 0.41 24.27
CA ARG A 7 -48.90 1.08 23.12
C ARG A 7 -48.53 2.54 23.45
N THR A 8 -47.88 2.77 24.58
CA THR A 8 -47.38 4.10 24.97
C THR A 8 -46.09 4.50 24.25
N LEU A 9 -45.41 3.59 23.53
CA LEU A 9 -44.14 3.88 22.84
C LEU A 9 -44.15 3.34 21.41
N SER A 10 -43.78 4.18 20.45
CA SER A 10 -43.49 3.76 19.08
C SER A 10 -41.98 3.73 18.86
N LEU A 11 -41.47 2.59 18.39
CA LEU A 11 -40.05 2.34 18.14
C LEU A 11 -39.77 2.27 16.62
N GLN A 12 -38.95 3.19 16.12
CA GLN A 12 -38.46 3.21 14.75
C GLN A 12 -36.97 2.92 14.73
N LEU A 13 -36.54 2.07 13.79
CA LEU A 13 -35.14 1.68 13.60
C LEU A 13 -34.74 2.17 12.22
N LEU A 14 -33.72 3.03 12.18
CA LEU A 14 -33.22 3.66 10.97
C LEU A 14 -31.74 3.26 10.83
N PRO A 15 -31.41 2.32 9.94
CA PRO A 15 -30.01 1.95 9.71
C PRO A 15 -29.28 3.11 9.04
N MET A 16 -28.17 3.57 9.64
CA MET A 16 -27.26 4.51 9.02
C MET A 16 -26.05 3.72 8.52
N SER A 17 -26.21 3.10 7.34
CA SER A 17 -25.10 2.46 6.66
C SER A 17 -24.37 3.46 5.78
N VAL A 18 -23.05 3.53 5.92
CA VAL A 18 -22.19 4.12 4.89
C VAL A 18 -22.08 3.08 3.77
N GLN A 19 -22.83 3.29 2.69
CA GLN A 19 -22.60 2.71 1.37
C GLN A 19 -22.63 1.17 1.30
N ASN A 20 -23.82 0.57 1.44
CA ASN A 20 -24.26 -0.59 0.63
C ASN A 20 -25.74 -0.88 0.95
N PRO A 21 -26.62 -1.10 -0.04
CA PRO A 21 -27.98 -1.53 0.22
C PRO A 21 -27.97 -2.92 0.88
N PRO A 22 -28.89 -3.18 1.85
CA PRO A 22 -29.01 -4.50 2.43
C PRO A 22 -29.42 -5.52 1.36
N PRO A 23 -28.98 -6.79 1.47
CA PRO A 23 -29.36 -7.80 0.51
C PRO A 23 -30.86 -8.13 0.62
N VAL A 24 -31.55 -8.20 -0.51
CA VAL A 24 -32.94 -8.66 -0.58
C VAL A 24 -32.95 -10.17 -0.38
N GLY A 25 -33.26 -10.61 0.84
CA GLY A 25 -33.36 -12.02 1.20
C GLY A 25 -34.72 -12.62 0.83
N GLY A 26 -34.70 -13.65 -0.04
CA GLY A 26 -35.73 -14.70 -0.10
C GLY A 26 -36.79 -14.59 -1.20
N ALA A 27 -36.78 -15.60 -2.08
CA ALA A 27 -37.71 -15.89 -3.19
C ALA A 27 -37.69 -14.89 -4.36
N ALA A 28 -37.09 -15.32 -5.48
CA ALA A 28 -37.18 -14.63 -6.75
C ALA A 28 -38.66 -14.39 -7.13
N PRO A 29 -39.10 -13.12 -7.34
CA PRO A 29 -40.27 -12.89 -8.15
C PRO A 29 -39.86 -13.13 -9.60
N SER A 30 -40.59 -14.02 -10.27
CA SER A 30 -40.51 -14.19 -11.71
C SER A 30 -40.63 -12.84 -12.43
N LEU A 31 -39.91 -12.71 -13.55
CA LEU A 31 -39.77 -11.55 -14.45
C LEU A 31 -41.08 -10.91 -14.97
N ALA A 32 -42.26 -11.34 -14.50
CA ALA A 32 -43.57 -10.85 -14.92
C ALA A 32 -44.21 -9.83 -13.96
N THR A 33 -43.58 -9.47 -12.84
CA THR A 33 -44.23 -8.65 -11.79
C THR A 33 -43.61 -7.26 -11.61
N TRP A 34 -42.84 -6.76 -12.58
CA TRP A 34 -42.18 -5.45 -12.49
C TRP A 34 -43.10 -4.23 -12.66
N GLY A 35 -44.40 -4.44 -12.91
CA GLY A 35 -45.40 -3.37 -13.01
C GLY A 35 -46.24 -3.10 -11.76
N ALA A 36 -46.19 -3.94 -10.72
CA ALA A 36 -47.25 -3.96 -9.70
C ALA A 36 -46.83 -3.73 -8.24
N LEU A 37 -45.55 -3.50 -7.92
CA LEU A 37 -45.08 -3.30 -6.54
C LEU A 37 -44.43 -1.92 -6.31
N ALA A 38 -44.83 -0.91 -7.07
CA ALA A 38 -44.45 0.48 -6.78
C ALA A 38 -45.24 1.10 -5.62
N ASN A 39 -46.20 0.38 -5.03
CA ASN A 39 -46.96 0.82 -3.86
C ASN A 39 -47.38 -0.40 -3.04
N THR A 40 -46.49 -0.86 -2.18
CA THR A 40 -46.89 -1.73 -1.06
C THR A 40 -45.86 -1.50 0.03
N GLU A 41 -46.28 -0.80 1.09
CA GLU A 41 -45.61 -0.77 2.40
C GLU A 41 -45.54 -2.20 2.93
N THR A 42 -44.64 -2.99 2.36
CA THR A 42 -44.30 -4.31 2.86
C THR A 42 -43.40 -4.04 4.04
N SER A 43 -43.89 -4.42 5.21
CA SER A 43 -43.20 -4.40 6.50
C SER A 43 -41.90 -5.21 6.42
N MET A 44 -40.86 -4.64 5.78
CA MET A 44 -39.52 -5.22 5.74
C MET A 44 -38.90 -4.99 7.10
N MET A 45 -38.51 -6.07 7.77
CA MET A 45 -37.75 -5.97 9.02
C MET A 45 -36.49 -5.14 8.78
N PRO A 46 -36.11 -4.23 9.69
CA PRO A 46 -34.90 -3.43 9.55
C PRO A 46 -33.69 -4.36 9.49
N SER A 47 -32.89 -4.22 8.43
CA SER A 47 -31.67 -4.99 8.22
C SER A 47 -30.48 -4.05 8.12
N LEU A 48 -29.35 -4.46 8.70
CA LEU A 48 -28.10 -3.70 8.69
C LEU A 48 -26.95 -4.63 8.29
N CYS A 49 -26.18 -4.22 7.29
CA CYS A 49 -24.97 -4.91 6.88
C CYS A 49 -23.78 -4.33 7.66
N LEU A 50 -23.00 -5.20 8.30
CA LEU A 50 -21.81 -4.86 9.08
C LEU A 50 -20.56 -5.35 8.34
N CYS A 51 -19.59 -4.46 8.19
CA CYS A 51 -18.23 -4.81 7.75
C CYS A 51 -17.31 -4.91 8.98
N PRO A 52 -16.58 -6.01 9.20
CA PRO A 52 -15.61 -6.10 10.29
C PRO A 52 -14.59 -4.95 10.24
N GLY A 53 -14.29 -4.35 11.41
CA GLY A 53 -13.37 -3.23 11.54
C GLY A 53 -13.96 -1.85 11.23
N GLU A 54 -15.13 -1.77 10.59
CA GLU A 54 -15.84 -0.53 10.34
C GLU A 54 -16.93 -0.31 11.40
N VAL A 55 -17.22 0.96 11.71
CA VAL A 55 -18.31 1.33 12.63
C VAL A 55 -19.58 1.52 11.82
N SER A 56 -20.63 0.80 12.18
CA SER A 56 -21.97 0.97 11.62
C SER A 56 -22.91 1.48 12.70
N GLU A 57 -23.78 2.43 12.36
CA GLU A 57 -24.69 3.05 13.32
C GLU A 57 -26.14 2.67 13.02
N LEU A 58 -26.91 2.35 14.05
CA LEU A 58 -28.34 2.11 13.99
C LEU A 58 -29.02 3.17 14.87
N LEU A 59 -29.76 4.07 14.23
CA LEU A 59 -30.55 5.07 14.93
C LEU A 59 -31.85 4.44 15.41
N VAL A 60 -32.12 4.59 16.70
CA VAL A 60 -33.29 4.12 17.40
C VAL A 60 -34.09 5.33 17.81
N ARG A 61 -35.21 5.58 17.13
CA ARG A 61 -36.12 6.65 17.48
C ARG A 61 -37.25 6.11 18.34
N LEU A 62 -37.35 6.65 19.55
CA LEU A 62 -38.38 6.33 20.52
C LEU A 62 -39.33 7.53 20.60
N VAL A 63 -40.61 7.33 20.33
CA VAL A 63 -41.63 8.36 20.54
C VAL A 63 -42.57 7.87 21.62
N HIS A 64 -42.63 8.63 22.71
CA HIS A 64 -43.51 8.34 23.83
C HIS A 64 -44.85 9.05 23.62
N HIS A 65 -45.93 8.28 23.51
CA HIS A 65 -47.32 8.76 23.32
C HIS A 65 -48.14 8.69 24.62
N GLY A 66 -47.49 8.52 25.77
CA GLY A 66 -48.18 8.46 27.07
C GLY A 66 -48.16 9.79 27.82
N ASP A 67 -48.98 9.87 28.85
CA ASP A 67 -49.18 11.07 29.67
C ASP A 67 -48.23 11.19 30.89
N ARG A 68 -47.30 10.25 31.09
CA ARG A 68 -46.40 10.21 32.26
C ARG A 68 -44.93 10.07 31.88
N PRO A 69 -43.99 10.64 32.64
CA PRO A 69 -42.57 10.41 32.40
C PRO A 69 -42.21 8.93 32.58
N LEU A 70 -41.38 8.42 31.68
CA LEU A 70 -40.93 7.02 31.68
C LEU A 70 -39.41 6.98 31.68
N HIS A 71 -38.82 6.22 32.61
CA HIS A 71 -37.43 5.82 32.47
C HIS A 71 -37.33 4.64 31.51
N TYR A 72 -36.39 4.69 30.57
CA TYR A 72 -36.16 3.60 29.62
C TYR A 72 -34.71 3.13 29.60
N GLY A 73 -34.54 1.83 29.36
CA GLY A 73 -33.28 1.15 29.11
C GLY A 73 -33.36 0.35 27.82
N LEU A 74 -32.31 0.43 27.00
CA LEU A 74 -32.20 -0.32 25.75
C LEU A 74 -31.37 -1.58 25.97
N GLN A 75 -31.89 -2.72 25.54
CA GLN A 75 -31.18 -3.99 25.54
C GLN A 75 -31.36 -4.69 24.19
N ILE A 76 -30.29 -5.25 23.66
CA ILE A 76 -30.35 -6.12 22.48
C ILE A 76 -30.37 -7.56 22.96
N ASN A 77 -31.41 -8.29 22.60
CA ASN A 77 -31.48 -9.72 22.81
C ASN A 77 -31.17 -10.46 21.50
N GLY A 78 -30.16 -11.32 21.49
CA GLY A 78 -29.77 -12.09 20.30
C GLY A 78 -28.44 -12.80 20.47
N THR A 79 -28.00 -13.49 19.43
CA THR A 79 -26.72 -14.23 19.38
C THR A 79 -25.52 -13.31 19.09
N ILE A 80 -25.72 -11.99 19.15
CA ILE A 80 -24.67 -11.00 18.87
C ILE A 80 -23.77 -10.89 20.10
N PRO A 81 -22.43 -10.98 19.94
CA PRO A 81 -21.51 -10.76 21.03
C PRO A 81 -21.70 -9.37 21.66
N PRO A 82 -21.74 -9.27 23.01
CA PRO A 82 -21.91 -7.99 23.68
C PRO A 82 -20.73 -7.03 23.48
N SER A 83 -19.57 -7.53 23.04
CA SER A 83 -18.42 -6.70 22.67
C SER A 83 -18.62 -5.89 21.40
N TRP A 84 -19.56 -6.28 20.53
CA TRP A 84 -19.73 -5.67 19.21
C TRP A 84 -20.56 -4.39 19.24
N TYR A 85 -21.35 -4.14 20.28
CA TYR A 85 -22.27 -3.01 20.28
C TYR A 85 -22.13 -2.14 21.52
N ARG A 86 -22.35 -0.84 21.34
CA ARG A 86 -22.47 0.14 22.43
C ARG A 86 -23.65 1.06 22.18
N PHE A 87 -24.44 1.30 23.23
CA PHE A 87 -25.53 2.25 23.21
C PHE A 87 -25.03 3.64 23.56
N TYR A 88 -25.47 4.63 22.80
CA TYR A 88 -25.31 6.04 23.10
C TYR A 88 -26.71 6.65 23.17
N THR A 89 -27.10 7.09 24.36
CA THR A 89 -28.42 7.68 24.64
C THR A 89 -28.22 9.07 25.22
N GLU A 90 -28.99 10.06 24.74
CA GLU A 90 -28.92 11.46 25.23
C GLU A 90 -29.55 11.65 26.63
N GLY A 91 -30.23 10.62 27.14
CA GLY A 91 -30.81 10.54 28.48
C GLY A 91 -31.55 9.22 28.65
N SER A 92 -31.98 8.90 29.87
CA SER A 92 -32.77 7.69 30.18
C SER A 92 -34.21 8.02 30.58
N GLU A 93 -34.63 9.26 30.43
CA GLU A 93 -35.97 9.76 30.77
C GLU A 93 -36.68 10.29 29.51
N LEU A 94 -37.90 9.81 29.29
CA LEU A 94 -38.80 10.27 28.23
C LEU A 94 -39.94 11.06 28.85
N GLN A 95 -40.09 12.33 28.44
CA GLN A 95 -41.26 13.13 28.81
C GLN A 95 -42.49 12.73 27.95
N PRO A 96 -43.72 13.03 28.41
CA PRO A 96 -44.95 12.86 27.64
C PRO A 96 -44.86 13.53 26.26
N ASN A 97 -45.22 12.82 25.18
CA ASN A 97 -45.18 13.29 23.79
C ASN A 97 -43.79 13.71 23.24
N GLN A 98 -42.70 13.37 23.94
CA GLN A 98 -41.34 13.63 23.46
C GLN A 98 -40.82 12.48 22.60
N ALA A 99 -40.08 12.83 21.55
CA ALA A 99 -39.27 11.91 20.77
C ALA A 99 -37.81 12.00 21.23
N THR A 100 -37.18 10.86 21.50
CA THR A 100 -35.75 10.76 21.80
C THR A 100 -35.07 9.87 20.78
N GLU A 101 -33.87 10.25 20.39
CA GLU A 101 -33.00 9.49 19.50
C GLU A 101 -31.89 8.82 20.30
N ALA A 102 -31.68 7.54 20.05
CA ALA A 102 -30.58 6.76 20.61
C ALA A 102 -29.80 6.13 19.47
N VAL A 103 -28.47 6.04 19.59
CA VAL A 103 -27.61 5.45 18.57
C VAL A 103 -27.01 4.15 19.12
N VAL A 104 -27.20 3.06 18.39
CA VAL A 104 -26.45 1.82 18.63
C VAL A 104 -25.29 1.80 17.64
N ARG A 105 -24.06 1.81 18.14
CA ARG A 105 -22.87 1.61 17.32
C ARG A 105 -22.49 0.14 17.34
N PHE A 106 -22.34 -0.45 16.16
CA PHE A 106 -21.82 -1.79 15.95
C PHE A 106 -20.39 -1.69 15.40
N GLN A 107 -19.45 -2.38 16.04
CA GLN A 107 -18.06 -2.47 15.62
C GLN A 107 -17.58 -3.92 15.85
N PRO A 108 -17.73 -4.81 14.85
CA PRO A 108 -17.14 -6.13 14.90
C PRO A 108 -15.61 -6.03 14.83
N GLU A 109 -14.91 -6.96 15.46
CA GLU A 109 -13.43 -7.00 15.41
C GLU A 109 -12.94 -7.21 13.97
N ALA A 110 -11.91 -6.48 13.56
CA ALA A 110 -11.40 -6.54 12.17
C ALA A 110 -10.90 -7.94 11.77
N ASN A 111 -10.38 -8.70 12.74
CA ASN A 111 -9.88 -10.06 12.57
C ASN A 111 -10.98 -11.13 12.68
N PHE A 112 -12.27 -10.79 12.65
CA PHE A 112 -13.37 -11.75 12.80
C PHE A 112 -13.24 -12.97 11.88
N PHE A 113 -12.89 -12.76 10.60
CA PHE A 113 -12.72 -13.85 9.63
C PHE A 113 -11.38 -14.59 9.74
N GLU A 114 -10.40 -14.02 10.43
CA GLU A 114 -9.02 -14.53 10.56
C GLU A 114 -8.76 -15.20 11.91
N ALA A 115 -9.66 -15.02 12.89
CA ALA A 115 -9.51 -15.55 14.23
C ALA A 115 -9.38 -17.09 14.20
N ARG A 116 -8.39 -17.65 14.88
CA ARG A 116 -8.11 -19.11 14.89
C ARG A 116 -9.30 -19.98 15.33
N GLN A 117 -10.25 -19.42 16.07
CA GLN A 117 -11.49 -20.12 16.48
C GLN A 117 -12.44 -20.37 15.29
N VAL A 118 -12.30 -19.59 14.23
CA VAL A 118 -13.14 -19.61 13.02
C VAL A 118 -12.67 -20.64 11.99
N VAL A 119 -11.39 -21.03 12.02
CA VAL A 119 -10.75 -21.92 11.03
C VAL A 119 -10.88 -23.40 11.41
N GLN A 120 -11.81 -23.76 12.30
CA GLN A 120 -12.08 -25.16 12.60
C GLN A 120 -12.90 -25.80 11.47
N PRO A 121 -12.44 -26.90 10.85
CA PRO A 121 -13.06 -27.47 9.65
C PRO A 121 -14.48 -28.01 9.87
N GLU A 122 -14.92 -28.18 11.11
CA GLU A 122 -16.22 -28.77 11.47
C GLU A 122 -17.29 -27.73 11.83
N GLN A 123 -16.96 -26.43 11.87
CA GLN A 123 -17.89 -25.40 12.33
C GLN A 123 -18.25 -24.39 11.23
N THR A 124 -19.53 -24.31 10.88
CA THR A 124 -20.04 -23.28 9.97
C THR A 124 -20.20 -21.96 10.71
N LEU A 125 -19.62 -20.89 10.18
CA LEU A 125 -19.78 -19.55 10.73
C LEU A 125 -21.21 -19.03 10.52
N ASN A 126 -21.83 -18.56 11.58
CA ASN A 126 -23.05 -17.78 11.47
C ASN A 126 -22.67 -16.35 11.05
N LEU A 127 -23.12 -15.95 9.87
CA LEU A 127 -22.92 -14.59 9.33
C LEU A 127 -24.18 -13.74 9.44
N ASP A 128 -25.30 -14.37 9.79
CA ASP A 128 -26.61 -13.76 9.85
C ASP A 128 -27.09 -13.84 11.30
N TYR A 129 -27.22 -12.69 11.94
CA TYR A 129 -27.57 -12.58 13.35
C TYR A 129 -28.96 -11.96 13.48
N PRO A 130 -30.01 -12.77 13.69
CA PRO A 130 -31.31 -12.25 14.10
C PRO A 130 -31.20 -11.70 15.51
N ALA A 131 -31.72 -10.49 15.72
CA ALA A 131 -31.71 -9.83 17.01
C ALA A 131 -33.00 -9.06 17.26
N GLU A 132 -33.28 -8.81 18.52
CA GLU A 132 -34.47 -8.10 18.96
C GLU A 132 -34.05 -6.94 19.87
N LEU A 133 -34.36 -5.71 19.48
CA LEU A 133 -34.16 -4.56 20.33
C LEU A 133 -35.35 -4.43 21.28
N ARG A 134 -35.07 -4.58 22.58
CA ARG A 134 -36.04 -4.46 23.67
C ARG A 134 -35.83 -3.14 24.39
N VAL A 135 -36.93 -2.42 24.58
CA VAL A 135 -37.01 -1.22 25.40
C VAL A 135 -37.69 -1.64 26.69
N GLN A 136 -36.93 -1.69 27.77
CA GLN A 136 -37.47 -1.87 29.11
C GLN A 136 -37.68 -0.50 29.73
N GLY A 137 -38.67 -0.35 30.58
CA GLY A 137 -38.79 0.88 31.35
C GLY A 137 -39.66 0.77 32.57
N LEU A 138 -39.53 1.79 33.42
CA LEU A 138 -40.12 1.86 34.75
C LEU A 138 -40.83 3.21 34.84
N ALA A 139 -42.12 3.18 35.18
CA ALA A 139 -42.88 4.40 35.47
C ALA A 139 -42.43 4.94 36.83
N THR A 140 -42.09 6.22 36.90
CA THR A 140 -41.37 6.87 38.01
C THR A 140 -42.09 6.80 39.38
N ASP A 141 -43.35 6.36 39.44
CA ASP A 141 -44.17 6.34 40.67
C ASP A 141 -44.65 4.93 41.09
N SER A 142 -43.75 3.97 41.27
CA SER A 142 -44.07 2.78 42.07
C SER A 142 -43.18 2.66 43.30
N LEU A 143 -43.66 3.25 44.41
CA LEU A 143 -43.51 2.61 45.72
C LEU A 143 -44.24 1.26 45.66
N ALA A 144 -43.60 0.21 45.15
CA ALA A 144 -44.11 -1.14 45.23
C ALA A 144 -42.97 -2.17 45.22
N ASN A 145 -42.86 -2.86 46.36
CA ASN A 145 -42.23 -4.16 46.66
C ASN A 145 -41.04 -4.65 45.80
N PRO A 146 -39.88 -4.97 46.42
CA PRO A 146 -38.66 -5.45 45.75
C PRO A 146 -38.71 -6.93 45.31
N SER A 147 -39.89 -7.48 44.99
CA SER A 147 -40.07 -8.91 44.69
C SER A 147 -40.78 -9.24 43.38
N ASP A 148 -41.18 -8.25 42.58
CA ASP A 148 -41.65 -8.44 41.20
C ASP A 148 -40.70 -7.70 40.25
N ASP A 149 -40.26 -8.37 39.18
CA ASP A 149 -39.33 -7.87 38.18
C ASP A 149 -39.60 -6.39 37.81
N PRO A 150 -38.72 -5.43 38.16
CA PRO A 150 -38.98 -4.00 37.99
C PRO A 150 -38.89 -3.53 36.51
N SER A 151 -38.78 -4.45 35.54
CA SER A 151 -38.47 -4.12 34.14
C SER A 151 -39.63 -4.53 33.23
N GLY A 152 -40.66 -3.69 33.12
CA GLY A 152 -41.72 -3.91 32.14
C GLY A 152 -41.18 -3.76 30.71
N LEU A 153 -41.34 -4.77 29.85
CA LEU A 153 -41.05 -4.65 28.42
C LEU A 153 -42.06 -3.68 27.80
N LEU A 154 -41.59 -2.50 27.39
CA LEU A 154 -42.42 -1.43 26.84
C LEU A 154 -42.59 -1.53 25.33
N ALA A 155 -41.51 -1.85 24.61
CA ALA A 155 -41.54 -2.05 23.17
C ALA A 155 -40.46 -3.05 22.76
N SER A 156 -40.73 -3.80 21.70
CA SER A 156 -39.78 -4.75 21.14
C SER A 156 -39.84 -4.69 19.62
N LYS A 157 -38.69 -4.69 18.95
CA LYS A 157 -38.63 -4.74 17.49
C LYS A 157 -37.50 -5.64 17.00
N PRO A 158 -37.81 -6.67 16.18
CA PRO A 158 -36.79 -7.51 15.58
C PRO A 158 -36.05 -6.77 14.46
N PHE A 159 -34.76 -7.07 14.32
CA PHE A 159 -33.89 -6.59 13.25
C PHE A 159 -32.87 -7.68 12.86
N TYR A 160 -32.33 -7.60 11.65
CA TYR A 160 -31.31 -8.52 11.17
C TYR A 160 -29.97 -7.81 11.01
N LEU A 161 -28.90 -8.44 11.52
CA LEU A 161 -27.53 -8.03 11.23
C LEU A 161 -26.87 -9.03 10.29
N PHE A 162 -26.35 -8.53 9.17
CA PHE A 162 -25.61 -9.31 8.20
C PHE A 162 -24.14 -8.93 8.29
N LEU A 163 -23.29 -9.84 8.76
CA LEU A 163 -21.85 -9.61 8.76
C LEU A 163 -21.30 -10.01 7.39
N ARG A 164 -20.74 -9.04 6.64
CA ARG A 164 -20.20 -9.25 5.30
C ARG A 164 -18.80 -8.66 5.19
N PRO A 165 -17.85 -9.36 4.56
CA PRO A 165 -16.56 -8.78 4.28
C PRO A 165 -16.70 -7.71 3.19
N ARG A 166 -15.94 -6.62 3.32
CA ARG A 166 -15.87 -5.60 2.27
C ARG A 166 -15.15 -6.16 1.05
N SER A 167 -15.80 -6.15 -0.11
CA SER A 167 -15.20 -6.50 -1.40
C SER A 167 -15.27 -5.33 -2.37
N LEU A 168 -14.22 -5.17 -3.17
CA LEU A 168 -14.15 -4.13 -4.21
C LEU A 168 -14.63 -4.65 -5.55
N TYR A 169 -14.54 -5.97 -5.77
CA TYR A 169 -14.76 -6.56 -7.08
C TYR A 169 -16.20 -6.50 -7.61
N PRO A 170 -17.28 -6.44 -6.78
CA PRO A 170 -18.65 -6.28 -7.29
C PRO A 170 -18.83 -5.03 -8.16
N GLN A 171 -18.07 -3.96 -7.93
CA GLN A 171 -18.17 -2.73 -8.72
C GLN A 171 -17.82 -2.93 -10.21
N PHE A 172 -17.09 -4.00 -10.53
CA PHE A 172 -16.72 -4.38 -11.90
C PHE A 172 -17.74 -5.30 -12.57
N LEU A 173 -18.78 -5.74 -11.85
CA LEU A 173 -19.84 -6.58 -12.39
C LEU A 173 -21.06 -5.76 -12.86
N PRO A 174 -21.86 -6.28 -13.81
CA PRO A 174 -23.17 -5.71 -14.13
C PRO A 174 -24.11 -5.64 -12.92
N ALA A 175 -25.00 -4.65 -12.89
CA ALA A 175 -25.92 -4.38 -11.77
C ALA A 175 -26.71 -5.61 -11.30
N VAL A 176 -27.16 -6.46 -12.22
CA VAL A 176 -27.91 -7.70 -11.90
C VAL A 176 -27.15 -8.63 -10.96
N TYR A 177 -25.81 -8.64 -11.03
CA TYR A 177 -24.97 -9.46 -10.13
C TYR A 177 -24.56 -8.72 -8.85
N GLN A 178 -24.61 -7.39 -8.84
CA GLN A 178 -24.29 -6.58 -7.65
C GLN A 178 -25.37 -6.71 -6.56
N GLU A 179 -26.63 -6.93 -6.97
CA GLU A 179 -27.76 -7.08 -6.04
C GLU A 179 -27.73 -8.41 -5.26
N VAL A 180 -26.92 -9.38 -5.68
CA VAL A 180 -26.87 -10.73 -5.10
C VAL A 180 -25.78 -10.82 -4.02
N ASP A 181 -26.18 -10.91 -2.75
CA ASP A 181 -25.29 -11.05 -1.58
C ASP A 181 -24.19 -12.12 -1.75
N PHE A 182 -24.60 -13.28 -2.26
CA PHE A 182 -23.73 -14.43 -2.44
C PHE A 182 -22.55 -14.12 -3.36
N ILE A 183 -22.77 -13.33 -4.43
CA ILE A 183 -21.72 -12.99 -5.38
C ILE A 183 -20.64 -12.13 -4.72
N GLY A 184 -21.04 -11.16 -3.89
CA GLY A 184 -20.09 -10.34 -3.13
C GLY A 184 -19.21 -11.18 -2.19
N ARG A 185 -19.79 -12.17 -1.51
CA ARG A 185 -19.06 -13.10 -0.64
C ARG A 185 -18.15 -14.05 -1.42
N LEU A 186 -18.63 -14.60 -2.53
CA LEU A 186 -17.85 -15.48 -3.41
C LEU A 186 -16.64 -14.74 -3.99
N LEU A 187 -16.86 -13.53 -4.51
CA LEU A 187 -15.78 -12.70 -5.05
C LEU A 187 -14.74 -12.34 -4.01
N LYS A 188 -15.13 -12.16 -2.74
CA LYS A 188 -14.16 -11.87 -1.68
C LYS A 188 -13.12 -12.98 -1.53
N VAL A 189 -13.51 -14.25 -1.70
CA VAL A 189 -12.58 -15.39 -1.64
C VAL A 189 -11.51 -15.27 -2.72
N PHE A 190 -11.91 -14.92 -3.94
CA PHE A 190 -10.99 -14.68 -5.04
C PHE A 190 -10.12 -13.44 -4.80
N GLU A 191 -10.72 -12.33 -4.39
CA GLU A 191 -10.00 -11.10 -4.05
C GLU A 191 -8.89 -11.38 -3.03
N GLN A 192 -9.19 -12.09 -1.94
CA GLN A 192 -8.18 -12.47 -0.94
C GLN A 192 -7.11 -13.43 -1.47
N SER A 193 -7.49 -14.33 -2.39
CA SER A 193 -6.54 -15.27 -3.00
C SER A 193 -5.58 -14.58 -3.98
N PHE A 194 -6.04 -13.54 -4.67
CA PHE A 194 -5.24 -12.76 -5.63
C PHE A 194 -4.44 -11.64 -4.98
N GLU A 195 -4.84 -11.15 -3.81
CA GLU A 195 -4.19 -10.04 -3.10
C GLU A 195 -2.65 -10.20 -2.97
N PRO A 196 -2.09 -11.37 -2.61
CA PRO A 196 -0.63 -11.53 -2.53
C PRO A 196 0.07 -11.35 -3.88
N ALA A 197 -0.55 -11.82 -4.98
CA ALA A 197 -0.02 -11.64 -6.31
C ALA A 197 -0.04 -10.15 -6.70
N VAL A 198 -1.16 -9.45 -6.46
CA VAL A 198 -1.29 -8.01 -6.71
C VAL A 198 -0.23 -7.22 -5.93
N ASN A 199 -0.04 -7.53 -4.65
CA ASN A 199 0.99 -6.89 -3.82
C ASN A 199 2.42 -7.16 -4.33
N THR A 200 2.67 -8.36 -4.85
CA THR A 200 3.95 -8.71 -5.50
C THR A 200 4.15 -7.88 -6.77
N TRP A 201 3.13 -7.71 -7.60
CA TRP A 201 3.19 -6.85 -8.78
C TRP A 201 3.39 -5.38 -8.44
N GLN A 202 2.72 -4.87 -7.40
CA GLN A 202 2.89 -3.50 -6.94
C GLN A 202 4.30 -3.22 -6.39
N SER A 203 4.98 -4.24 -5.85
CA SER A 203 6.36 -4.14 -5.37
C SER A 203 7.41 -4.52 -6.41
N LEU A 204 7.01 -4.96 -7.61
CA LEU A 204 7.90 -5.43 -8.66
C LEU A 204 8.97 -4.40 -9.07
N TRP A 205 8.59 -3.11 -9.09
CA TRP A 205 9.53 -2.03 -9.46
C TRP A 205 10.76 -1.99 -8.54
N ALA A 206 10.60 -2.33 -7.24
CA ALA A 206 11.68 -2.34 -6.26
C ALA A 206 12.66 -3.50 -6.48
N TYR A 207 12.23 -4.56 -7.18
CA TYR A 207 13.11 -5.64 -7.60
C TYR A 207 13.87 -5.31 -8.89
N LEU A 208 13.38 -4.36 -9.70
CA LEU A 208 14.01 -3.97 -10.96
C LEU A 208 15.01 -2.82 -10.80
N ASP A 209 14.86 -1.98 -9.78
CA ASP A 209 15.82 -0.93 -9.48
C ASP A 209 17.07 -1.52 -8.78
N PRO A 210 18.27 -1.38 -9.36
CA PRO A 210 19.51 -1.94 -8.79
C PRO A 210 19.78 -1.48 -7.36
N LEU A 211 19.33 -0.29 -6.96
CA LEU A 211 19.56 0.22 -5.60
C LEU A 211 18.72 -0.47 -4.54
N THR A 212 17.49 -0.86 -4.89
CA THR A 212 16.52 -1.43 -3.95
C THR A 212 16.42 -2.95 -4.08
N ALA A 213 16.89 -3.51 -5.20
CA ALA A 213 16.88 -4.94 -5.46
C ALA A 213 17.73 -5.74 -4.43
N PRO A 214 17.27 -6.96 -4.07
CA PRO A 214 18.03 -7.87 -3.23
C PRO A 214 19.31 -8.33 -3.93
N GLU A 215 20.36 -8.62 -3.15
CA GLU A 215 21.70 -8.97 -3.67
C GLU A 215 21.67 -10.20 -4.58
N SER A 216 20.79 -11.17 -4.30
CA SER A 216 20.61 -12.38 -5.11
C SER A 216 20.09 -12.11 -6.53
N LEU A 217 19.44 -10.97 -6.76
CA LEU A 217 18.88 -10.59 -8.07
C LEU A 217 19.85 -9.72 -8.89
N LEU A 218 20.91 -9.18 -8.28
CA LEU A 218 21.90 -8.37 -8.99
C LEU A 218 22.60 -9.10 -10.15
N PRO A 219 22.97 -10.40 -10.05
CA PRO A 219 23.53 -11.13 -11.19
C PRO A 219 22.56 -11.23 -12.38
N PHE A 220 21.26 -11.36 -12.10
CA PHE A 220 20.23 -11.36 -13.15
C PHE A 220 20.10 -10.00 -13.83
N LEU A 221 20.11 -8.91 -13.05
CA LEU A 221 20.11 -7.55 -13.59
C LEU A 221 21.41 -7.25 -14.37
N ALA A 222 22.56 -7.72 -13.90
CA ALA A 222 23.84 -7.59 -14.61
C ALA A 222 23.80 -8.29 -15.97
N GLN A 223 23.22 -9.49 -16.04
CA GLN A 223 23.04 -10.22 -17.30
C GLN A 223 22.13 -9.46 -18.28
N TRP A 224 21.08 -8.79 -17.80
CA TRP A 224 20.22 -7.96 -18.65
C TRP A 224 20.97 -6.82 -19.32
N VAL A 225 21.95 -6.27 -18.61
CA VAL A 225 22.79 -5.21 -19.13
C VAL A 225 24.01 -5.74 -19.90
N GLY A 226 24.18 -7.06 -20.02
CA GLY A 226 25.27 -7.67 -20.77
C GLY A 226 26.60 -7.68 -20.03
N TRP A 227 26.60 -7.58 -18.70
CA TRP A 227 27.80 -7.73 -17.89
C TRP A 227 27.93 -9.12 -17.30
N GLN A 228 29.11 -9.68 -17.45
CA GLN A 228 29.47 -10.98 -16.90
C GLN A 228 29.95 -10.78 -15.46
N ASN A 229 29.39 -11.54 -14.53
CA ASN A 229 29.61 -11.41 -13.09
C ASN A 229 30.96 -12.00 -12.63
N GLU A 230 31.99 -11.93 -13.49
CA GLU A 230 33.28 -12.62 -13.32
C GLU A 230 34.25 -11.88 -12.40
N VAL A 231 33.95 -10.62 -12.06
CA VAL A 231 34.81 -9.79 -11.21
C VAL A 231 34.21 -9.68 -9.81
N THR A 232 35.06 -9.84 -8.79
CA THR A 232 34.73 -9.71 -7.36
C THR A 232 34.40 -8.26 -6.99
N TRP A 233 33.35 -7.69 -7.57
CA TRP A 233 32.89 -6.35 -7.25
C TRP A 233 32.20 -6.34 -5.89
N SER A 234 32.36 -5.23 -5.15
CA SER A 234 31.49 -5.00 -4.00
C SER A 234 30.05 -4.80 -4.47
N VAL A 235 29.08 -5.18 -3.63
CA VAL A 235 27.65 -5.01 -3.92
C VAL A 235 27.32 -3.56 -4.28
N ALA A 236 27.93 -2.58 -3.60
CA ALA A 236 27.72 -1.16 -3.87
C ALA A 236 28.22 -0.75 -5.27
N GLN A 237 29.40 -1.23 -5.68
CA GLN A 237 29.94 -0.98 -7.02
C GLN A 237 29.06 -1.63 -8.08
N GLN A 238 28.66 -2.89 -7.89
CA GLN A 238 27.78 -3.60 -8.82
C GLN A 238 26.46 -2.86 -9.03
N ARG A 239 25.82 -2.37 -7.96
CA ARG A 239 24.59 -1.58 -8.04
C ARG A 239 24.79 -0.27 -8.81
N SER A 240 25.86 0.47 -8.50
CA SER A 240 26.15 1.75 -9.14
C SER A 240 26.44 1.59 -10.63
N LEU A 241 27.21 0.56 -10.97
CA LEU A 241 27.48 0.16 -12.33
C LEU A 241 26.15 -0.13 -13.04
N ILE A 242 25.30 -1.05 -12.52
CA ILE A 242 24.10 -1.49 -13.25
C ILE A 242 23.17 -0.30 -13.49
N ARG A 243 23.06 0.60 -12.51
CA ARG A 243 22.26 1.83 -12.62
C ARG A 243 22.75 2.76 -13.73
N GLN A 244 24.07 2.89 -13.91
CA GLN A 244 24.69 3.83 -14.86
C GLN A 244 25.07 3.19 -16.20
N ALA A 245 24.77 1.91 -16.37
CA ALA A 245 25.22 1.15 -17.53
C ALA A 245 24.75 1.72 -18.88
N MET A 246 23.53 2.28 -18.94
CA MET A 246 23.05 2.94 -20.14
C MET A 246 23.86 4.20 -20.47
N GLU A 247 24.33 4.95 -19.47
CA GLU A 247 25.20 6.11 -19.69
C GLU A 247 26.58 5.68 -20.17
N ILE A 248 27.13 4.60 -19.58
CA ILE A 248 28.39 3.99 -20.02
C ILE A 248 28.30 3.61 -21.49
N TYR A 249 27.26 2.88 -21.91
CA TYR A 249 27.08 2.48 -23.31
C TYR A 249 26.85 3.65 -24.26
N ARG A 250 26.16 4.71 -23.82
CA ARG A 250 25.96 5.92 -24.62
C ARG A 250 27.25 6.69 -24.88
N TRP A 251 28.21 6.62 -23.96
CA TRP A 251 29.49 7.33 -24.06
C TRP A 251 30.67 6.42 -24.34
N ARG A 252 30.43 5.17 -24.72
CA ARG A 252 31.47 4.21 -25.10
C ARG A 252 32.38 4.80 -26.18
N GLY A 253 33.68 4.61 -26.03
CA GLY A 253 34.69 5.17 -26.92
C GLY A 253 34.98 6.67 -26.75
N THR A 254 34.34 7.35 -25.78
CA THR A 254 34.64 8.75 -25.46
C THR A 254 35.46 8.86 -24.17
N LYS A 255 36.23 9.96 -24.04
CA LYS A 255 36.92 10.30 -22.78
C LYS A 255 35.97 10.34 -21.58
N ARG A 256 34.75 10.88 -21.77
CA ARG A 256 33.74 11.00 -20.72
C ARG A 256 33.25 9.63 -20.23
N GLY A 257 32.95 8.72 -21.17
CA GLY A 257 32.51 7.36 -20.83
C GLY A 257 33.60 6.58 -20.08
N LEU A 258 34.85 6.67 -20.56
CA LEU A 258 35.98 6.02 -19.88
C LEU A 258 36.22 6.60 -18.48
N GLN A 259 36.12 7.92 -18.31
CA GLN A 259 36.21 8.55 -16.97
C GLN A 259 35.08 8.09 -16.05
N LEU A 260 33.85 7.96 -16.55
CA LEU A 260 32.71 7.49 -15.78
C LEU A 260 32.90 6.04 -15.32
N TYR A 261 33.30 5.14 -16.23
CA TYR A 261 33.55 3.75 -15.88
C TYR A 261 34.67 3.64 -14.83
N LEU A 262 35.80 4.31 -15.07
CA LEU A 262 36.91 4.32 -14.11
C LEU A 262 36.49 4.89 -12.76
N HIS A 263 35.66 5.93 -12.71
CA HIS A 263 35.09 6.46 -11.47
C HIS A 263 34.26 5.41 -10.73
N LEU A 264 33.36 4.70 -11.43
CA LEU A 264 32.48 3.70 -10.82
C LEU A 264 33.24 2.48 -10.30
N TYR A 265 34.30 2.08 -11.02
CA TYR A 265 35.15 0.98 -10.61
C TYR A 265 36.08 1.36 -9.46
N THR A 266 36.86 2.42 -9.63
CA THR A 266 37.89 2.82 -8.66
C THR A 266 37.32 3.59 -7.47
N GLY A 267 36.09 4.12 -7.54
CA GLY A 267 35.55 5.03 -6.53
C GLY A 267 36.26 6.38 -6.45
N LEU A 268 37.23 6.66 -7.34
CA LEU A 268 37.95 7.92 -7.38
C LEU A 268 37.05 9.05 -7.88
N PRO A 269 37.14 10.27 -7.35
CA PRO A 269 36.23 11.36 -7.74
C PRO A 269 36.23 11.59 -9.25
N GLN A 270 35.06 11.91 -9.82
CA GLN A 270 34.97 12.28 -11.23
C GLN A 270 35.74 13.59 -11.50
N HIS A 271 36.11 13.81 -12.77
CA HIS A 271 36.75 15.03 -13.23
C HIS A 271 36.03 16.29 -12.72
N ASP A 272 36.73 17.07 -11.90
CA ASP A 272 36.27 18.36 -11.39
C ASP A 272 36.94 19.48 -12.19
N PRO A 273 36.17 20.35 -12.88
CA PRO A 273 36.72 21.46 -13.65
C PRO A 273 37.37 22.54 -12.78
N THR A 274 37.12 22.58 -11.47
CA THR A 274 37.75 23.54 -10.55
C THR A 274 39.18 23.13 -10.16
N ARG A 275 39.54 21.87 -10.37
CA ARG A 275 40.85 21.31 -9.98
C ARG A 275 41.85 21.42 -11.12
N SER A 276 43.10 21.77 -10.79
CA SER A 276 44.19 21.81 -11.78
C SER A 276 44.34 20.45 -12.48
N PRO A 277 44.64 20.40 -13.79
CA PRO A 277 44.74 19.14 -14.55
C PRO A 277 45.68 18.10 -13.93
N GLN A 278 46.77 18.57 -13.32
CA GLN A 278 47.80 17.74 -12.67
C GLN A 278 47.35 17.11 -11.35
N GLN A 279 46.31 17.66 -10.71
CA GLN A 279 45.79 17.16 -9.44
C GLN A 279 44.55 16.27 -9.63
N GLN A 280 44.10 16.05 -10.87
CA GLN A 280 42.90 15.26 -11.11
C GLN A 280 43.15 13.78 -10.80
N PRO A 281 42.21 13.11 -10.11
CA PRO A 281 42.37 11.71 -9.72
C PRO A 281 42.33 10.77 -10.93
N ILE A 282 41.53 11.10 -11.96
CA ILE A 282 41.44 10.38 -13.23
C ILE A 282 41.76 11.37 -14.35
N GLN A 283 42.98 11.27 -14.88
CA GLN A 283 43.45 12.13 -15.96
C GLN A 283 43.56 11.33 -17.26
N ILE A 284 42.88 11.79 -18.31
CA ILE A 284 42.98 11.20 -19.65
C ILE A 284 43.42 12.30 -20.61
N THR A 285 44.61 12.14 -21.17
CA THR A 285 45.20 13.10 -22.11
C THR A 285 45.50 12.41 -23.42
N SER A 286 45.02 12.98 -24.52
CA SER A 286 45.47 12.57 -25.85
C SER A 286 46.70 13.39 -26.23
N ALA A 287 47.66 12.73 -26.88
CA ALA A 287 48.77 13.43 -27.52
C ALA A 287 48.27 14.06 -28.83
N ILE A 288 47.51 15.16 -28.77
CA ILE A 288 47.03 15.85 -29.98
C ILE A 288 47.91 17.08 -30.27
N GLN A 289 48.65 16.96 -31.38
CA GLN A 289 48.84 17.93 -32.47
C GLN A 289 48.67 19.42 -32.15
N HIS A 290 49.35 19.94 -31.13
CA HIS A 290 49.66 21.37 -31.18
C HIS A 290 50.90 21.49 -32.06
N GLY A 291 50.80 22.36 -33.08
CA GLY A 291 51.92 22.69 -33.95
C GLY A 291 53.16 22.97 -33.11
N LEU A 292 54.32 22.56 -33.62
CA LEU A 292 55.61 22.81 -32.99
C LEU A 292 55.75 24.31 -32.64
N VAL A 293 55.73 24.67 -31.36
CA VAL A 293 56.08 26.02 -30.91
C VAL A 293 57.55 26.02 -30.49
N LEU A 294 58.43 26.49 -31.38
CA LEU A 294 59.84 26.73 -31.07
C LEU A 294 60.02 28.22 -30.76
N GLY A 295 60.10 28.56 -29.46
CA GLY A 295 60.24 29.94 -29.02
C GLY A 295 58.94 30.74 -29.21
N LYS A 296 58.97 31.84 -29.98
CA LYS A 296 57.82 32.72 -30.26
C LYS A 296 57.17 32.46 -31.63
N SER A 297 57.64 31.43 -32.34
CA SER A 297 57.23 31.13 -33.71
C SER A 297 56.25 29.96 -33.71
N ASP A 298 55.02 30.25 -34.16
CA ASP A 298 53.99 29.24 -34.39
C ASP A 298 54.21 28.63 -35.79
N PHE A 299 54.59 27.36 -35.84
CA PHE A 299 54.73 26.62 -37.10
C PHE A 299 53.38 26.10 -37.63
N GLY A 300 52.28 26.79 -37.35
CA GLY A 300 50.96 26.45 -37.87
C GLY A 300 50.42 25.13 -37.32
N PRO A 301 49.12 24.85 -37.51
CA PRO A 301 48.44 23.74 -36.82
C PRO A 301 48.92 22.34 -37.24
N ASN A 302 49.73 22.21 -38.30
CA ASN A 302 50.12 20.93 -38.90
C ASN A 302 51.62 20.62 -38.81
N ALA A 303 52.45 21.47 -38.19
CA ALA A 303 53.87 21.15 -38.05
C ALA A 303 54.11 20.13 -36.94
N ILE A 304 54.47 18.91 -37.34
CA ILE A 304 54.79 17.80 -36.45
C ILE A 304 56.31 17.56 -36.52
N LEU A 305 57.02 17.73 -35.39
CA LEU A 305 58.40 17.27 -35.25
C LEU A 305 58.39 16.13 -34.22
N GLY A 306 58.85 14.93 -34.60
CA GLY A 306 58.97 13.81 -33.67
C GLY A 306 57.73 12.93 -33.50
N GLY A 307 56.95 12.72 -34.56
CA GLY A 307 56.05 11.56 -34.72
C GLY A 307 55.22 11.18 -33.48
N GLY A 308 54.20 11.96 -33.13
CA GLY A 308 53.23 11.53 -32.13
C GLY A 308 52.54 10.24 -32.58
N LYS A 309 52.27 9.32 -31.64
CA LYS A 309 51.50 8.10 -31.92
C LYS A 309 50.05 8.52 -32.26
N PRO A 310 49.57 8.33 -33.50
CA PRO A 310 48.19 8.67 -33.84
C PRO A 310 47.21 7.79 -33.07
N PHE A 311 46.05 8.33 -32.71
CA PHE A 311 45.01 7.63 -31.94
C PHE A 311 45.52 7.05 -30.61
N HIS A 312 46.48 7.72 -29.96
CA HIS A 312 47.04 7.32 -28.69
C HIS A 312 46.63 8.26 -27.55
N PHE A 313 46.30 7.70 -26.40
CA PHE A 313 45.98 8.46 -25.18
C PHE A 313 46.64 7.86 -23.94
N ASN A 314 46.99 8.73 -22.99
CA ASN A 314 47.54 8.33 -21.70
C ASN A 314 46.44 8.41 -20.64
N VAL A 315 46.32 7.35 -19.84
CA VAL A 315 45.44 7.28 -18.68
C VAL A 315 46.31 7.30 -17.43
N THR A 316 46.18 8.35 -16.62
CA THR A 316 46.84 8.45 -15.32
C THR A 316 45.80 8.34 -14.22
N LEU A 317 45.96 7.33 -13.35
CA LEU A 317 45.14 7.13 -12.16
C LEU A 317 45.94 7.48 -10.91
N ARG A 318 45.36 8.31 -10.05
CA ARG A 318 45.95 8.70 -8.76
C ARG A 318 45.08 8.19 -7.61
N PRO A 319 45.36 7.00 -7.07
CA PRO A 319 44.61 6.43 -5.95
C PRO A 319 44.73 7.28 -4.68
N ASN A 320 43.69 7.25 -3.83
CA ASN A 320 43.78 7.83 -2.50
C ASN A 320 44.65 6.95 -1.58
N GLN A 321 45.15 7.51 -0.47
CA GLN A 321 46.00 6.79 0.49
C GLN A 321 45.35 5.46 0.93
N GLY A 322 46.08 4.34 0.77
CA GLY A 322 45.64 3.01 1.19
C GLY A 322 44.75 2.25 0.19
N GLN A 323 44.48 2.80 -1.00
CA GLN A 323 43.68 2.13 -2.01
C GLN A 323 44.57 1.34 -3.00
N PHE A 324 44.42 0.01 -3.02
CA PHE A 324 45.03 -0.84 -4.04
C PHE A 324 44.13 -0.92 -5.27
N LEU A 325 44.69 -0.63 -6.44
CA LEU A 325 44.00 -0.79 -7.72
C LEU A 325 44.61 -1.96 -8.46
N ASP A 326 43.78 -2.94 -8.83
CA ASP A 326 44.21 -4.03 -9.70
C ASP A 326 44.40 -3.50 -11.13
N GLU A 327 45.66 -3.40 -11.55
CA GLU A 327 46.04 -2.93 -12.88
C GLU A 327 45.46 -3.82 -14.00
N ALA A 328 45.39 -5.14 -13.79
CA ALA A 328 44.89 -6.06 -14.82
C ALA A 328 43.40 -5.81 -15.12
N LEU A 329 42.62 -5.54 -14.07
CA LEU A 329 41.20 -5.19 -14.20
C LEU A 329 41.00 -3.79 -14.79
N VAL A 330 41.84 -2.81 -14.43
CA VAL A 330 41.78 -1.48 -15.06
C VAL A 330 42.07 -1.58 -16.56
N ARG A 331 43.06 -2.37 -16.95
CA ARG A 331 43.39 -2.62 -18.35
C ARG A 331 42.24 -3.30 -19.09
N SER A 332 41.62 -4.33 -18.49
CA SER A 332 40.48 -5.02 -19.10
C SER A 332 39.29 -4.07 -19.32
N ILE A 333 39.01 -3.16 -18.38
CA ILE A 333 37.99 -2.11 -18.53
C ILE A 333 38.34 -1.16 -19.69
N ILE A 334 39.57 -0.65 -19.74
CA ILE A 334 40.01 0.24 -20.83
C ILE A 334 39.90 -0.47 -22.18
N ASP A 335 40.28 -1.75 -22.25
CA ASP A 335 40.20 -2.54 -23.48
C ASP A 335 38.76 -2.81 -23.94
N GLN A 336 37.80 -2.90 -23.02
CA GLN A 336 36.37 -3.01 -23.36
C GLN A 336 35.79 -1.68 -23.86
N GLU A 337 36.22 -0.55 -23.31
CA GLU A 337 35.64 0.76 -23.59
C GLU A 337 36.34 1.53 -24.72
N LYS A 338 37.62 1.23 -25.01
CA LYS A 338 38.37 1.91 -26.06
C LYS A 338 37.84 1.57 -27.45
N PRO A 339 37.86 2.52 -28.40
CA PRO A 339 37.67 2.20 -29.81
C PRO A 339 38.79 1.27 -30.30
N ALA A 340 38.49 0.34 -31.20
CA ALA A 340 39.44 -0.66 -31.69
C ALA A 340 40.73 -0.07 -32.30
N VAL A 341 40.68 1.17 -32.79
CA VAL A 341 41.80 1.85 -33.46
C VAL A 341 42.74 2.54 -32.47
N CYS A 342 42.31 2.72 -31.21
CA CYS A 342 43.08 3.49 -30.24
C CYS A 342 44.06 2.63 -29.44
N THR A 343 45.23 3.20 -29.17
CA THR A 343 46.23 2.64 -28.25
C THR A 343 46.30 3.47 -26.98
N TYR A 344 46.72 2.86 -25.87
CA TYR A 344 46.82 3.57 -24.60
C TYR A 344 48.06 3.15 -23.82
N ASP A 345 48.59 4.11 -23.05
CA ASP A 345 49.55 3.86 -21.98
C ASP A 345 48.83 4.16 -20.65
N LEU A 346 48.95 3.24 -19.68
CA LEU A 346 48.33 3.35 -18.34
C LEU A 346 49.44 3.58 -17.31
N GLU A 347 49.30 4.64 -16.53
CA GLU A 347 50.18 4.97 -15.42
C GLU A 347 49.35 5.09 -14.12
N ILE A 348 49.69 4.29 -13.11
CA ILE A 348 49.11 4.41 -11.78
C ILE A 348 50.14 5.14 -10.93
N ALA A 349 49.89 6.43 -10.65
CA ALA A 349 50.84 7.23 -9.89
C ALA A 349 50.93 6.68 -8.46
N PRO A 350 52.15 6.53 -7.91
CA PRO A 350 52.30 6.18 -6.51
C PRO A 350 51.65 7.27 -5.65
N VAL A 351 51.10 6.87 -4.51
CA VAL A 351 50.61 7.79 -3.50
C VAL A 351 51.79 8.67 -3.08
N GLU A 352 51.84 9.92 -3.55
CA GLU A 352 52.84 10.87 -3.08
C GLU A 352 52.64 11.05 -1.57
N GLU A 353 53.58 10.51 -0.79
CA GLU A 353 53.79 10.98 0.57
C GLU A 353 54.02 12.48 0.46
N LEU A 354 53.07 13.27 0.97
CA LEU A 354 53.29 14.68 1.26
C LEU A 354 54.44 14.75 2.27
N VAL A 355 55.67 14.79 1.76
CA VAL A 355 56.84 15.20 2.52
C VAL A 355 56.61 16.66 2.85
N HIS A 356 56.06 16.92 4.04
CA HIS A 356 56.10 18.21 4.68
C HIS A 356 57.57 18.66 4.76
N ALA A 357 57.89 19.76 4.10
CA ALA A 357 59.08 20.56 4.36
C ALA A 357 58.63 21.96 4.80
#